data_AF-A0A2G9MXD6-F1
#
_entry.id   AF-A0A2G9MXD6-F1
#
_cell.length_a   1.000
_cell.length_b   1.000
_cell.length_c   1.000
_cell.angle_alpha   90.00
_cell.angle_beta   90.00
_cell.angle_gamma   90.00
#
_symmetry.space_group_name_H-M   'P 1'
#
loop_
_entity.id
_entity.type
_entity.pdbx_description
1 polymer ?
#
loop_
_entity_poly.entity_id
_entity_poly.type
_entity_poly.pdbx_seq_one_letter_code
_entity_poly.pdbx_strand_id
1 'polypeptide(L)'
;MVISEQFGADIYQIVELANKNYPRGGPKKPGFAAGPCLFKDGFFLTSKIPFPELIAAAWKINETIPSYLVERVKSFTPIKGKKIAVLGLSFKSDSDDTRESLSFKLIKTLKRERAKVFVHDTYVKNDESLESVVKDADVLIIAAAHKEYSQKGYEYFRKLAKKDCVVADVWNIFGKSSIVYKMQ
;
A
#
# COMPACT_ATOMS: atom_id res chain seq x y z
N MET A 1 5.55 -1.78 -11.01
CA MET A 1 4.96 -2.76 -10.06
C MET A 1 4.01 -3.71 -10.76
N VAL A 2 2.90 -3.24 -11.37
CA VAL A 2 1.90 -4.11 -12.01
C VAL A 2 2.51 -4.94 -13.13
N ILE A 3 3.23 -4.30 -14.06
CA ILE A 3 3.90 -4.98 -15.16
C ILE A 3 4.95 -5.96 -14.62
N SER A 4 5.82 -5.53 -13.70
CA SER A 4 6.85 -6.40 -13.11
C SER A 4 6.26 -7.67 -12.50
N GLU A 5 5.16 -7.57 -11.74
CA GLU A 5 4.45 -8.74 -11.19
C GLU A 5 3.90 -9.68 -12.28
N GLN A 6 3.36 -9.15 -13.38
CA GLN A 6 2.88 -9.98 -14.50
C GLN A 6 3.99 -10.82 -15.15
N PHE A 7 5.22 -10.31 -15.14
CA PHE A 7 6.40 -10.99 -15.68
C PHE A 7 7.22 -11.72 -14.60
N GLY A 8 6.74 -11.77 -13.35
CA GLY A 8 7.46 -12.43 -12.24
C GLY A 8 8.79 -11.76 -11.87
N ALA A 9 8.93 -10.45 -12.12
CA ALA A 9 10.15 -9.69 -11.88
C ALA A 9 10.06 -8.83 -10.61
N ASP A 10 11.16 -8.73 -9.87
CA ASP A 10 11.26 -7.88 -8.67
C ASP A 10 11.33 -6.39 -9.07
N ILE A 11 10.24 -5.67 -8.81
CA ILE A 11 10.15 -4.23 -9.08
C ILE A 11 11.16 -3.41 -8.25
N TYR A 12 11.48 -3.83 -7.04
CA TYR A 12 12.39 -3.09 -6.17
C TYR A 12 13.82 -3.18 -6.68
N GLN A 13 14.25 -4.36 -7.12
CA GLN A 13 15.54 -4.56 -7.80
C GLN A 13 15.59 -3.81 -9.14
N ILE A 14 14.52 -3.85 -9.94
CA ILE A 14 14.44 -3.09 -11.21
C ILE A 14 14.63 -1.59 -10.96
N VAL A 15 13.93 -1.02 -9.98
CA VAL A 15 14.04 0.40 -9.62
C VAL A 15 15.45 0.73 -9.13
N GLU A 16 16.06 -0.12 -8.32
CA GLU A 16 17.44 0.07 -7.86
C GLU A 16 18.43 0.09 -9.04
N LEU A 17 18.34 -0.89 -9.94
CA LEU A 17 19.21 -0.99 -11.11
C LEU A 17 19.01 0.17 -12.08
N ALA A 18 17.77 0.58 -12.34
CA ALA A 18 17.46 1.72 -13.20
C ALA A 18 18.01 3.05 -12.65
N ASN A 19 18.14 3.16 -11.32
CA ASN A 19 18.68 4.34 -10.65
C ASN A 19 20.20 4.29 -10.45
N LYS A 20 20.84 3.13 -10.63
CA LYS A 20 22.28 2.95 -10.37
C LYS A 20 23.11 3.84 -11.30
N ASN A 21 23.93 4.71 -10.69
CA ASN A 21 24.78 5.68 -11.39
C ASN A 21 24.01 6.59 -12.37
N TYR A 22 22.72 6.82 -12.13
CA TYR A 22 21.89 7.65 -13.00
C TYR A 22 21.63 9.04 -12.40
N PRO A 23 22.33 10.10 -12.86
CA PRO A 23 22.35 11.40 -12.18
C PRO A 23 21.06 12.20 -12.35
N ARG A 24 20.20 11.87 -13.32
CA ARG A 24 18.99 12.65 -13.65
C ARG A 24 17.77 12.29 -12.79
N GLY A 25 17.93 11.41 -11.80
CA GLY A 25 16.82 10.84 -11.04
C GLY A 25 15.99 9.90 -11.91
N GLY A 26 15.82 8.66 -11.46
CA GLY A 26 14.97 7.69 -12.16
C GLY A 26 13.70 7.37 -11.38
N PRO A 27 13.07 6.23 -11.69
CA PRO A 27 11.79 5.84 -11.12
C PRO A 27 11.82 5.81 -9.59
N LYS A 28 10.72 6.24 -8.96
CA LYS A 28 10.50 6.07 -7.53
C LYS A 28 10.01 4.66 -7.24
N LYS A 29 10.24 4.21 -5.99
CA LYS A 29 9.71 2.93 -5.52
C LYS A 29 8.17 2.93 -5.59
N PRO A 30 7.56 1.74 -5.75
CA PRO A 30 6.10 1.60 -5.63
C PRO A 30 5.57 2.11 -4.29
N GLY A 31 4.29 2.45 -4.27
CA GLY A 31 3.60 2.93 -3.09
C GLY A 31 2.23 3.52 -3.45
N PHE A 32 1.57 4.08 -2.44
CA PHE A 32 0.40 4.92 -2.65
C PHE A 32 0.87 6.37 -2.83
N ALA A 33 0.77 6.89 -4.05
CA ALA A 33 0.98 8.31 -4.29
C ALA A 33 -0.33 9.04 -4.02
N ALA A 34 -0.36 9.94 -3.06
CA ALA A 34 -1.61 10.50 -2.57
C ALA A 34 -1.37 11.91 -1.98
N GLY A 35 -2.43 12.50 -1.43
CA GLY A 35 -2.38 13.81 -0.79
C GLY A 35 -3.00 14.91 -1.65
N PRO A 36 -3.39 16.03 -1.00
CA PRO A 36 -4.22 17.05 -1.61
C PRO A 36 -3.53 17.78 -2.76
N CYS A 37 -2.20 17.92 -2.72
CA CYS A 37 -1.47 18.67 -3.75
C CYS A 37 -1.50 17.97 -5.11
N LEU A 38 -1.18 16.67 -5.15
CA LEU A 38 -1.16 15.92 -6.41
C LEU A 38 -2.54 15.90 -7.09
N PHE A 39 -3.60 15.71 -6.30
CA PHE A 39 -4.97 15.74 -6.78
C PHE A 39 -5.36 17.15 -7.27
N LYS A 40 -5.25 18.17 -6.41
CA LYS A 40 -5.76 19.52 -6.71
C LYS A 40 -4.99 20.17 -7.86
N ASP A 41 -3.67 20.07 -7.85
CA ASP A 41 -2.81 20.73 -8.83
C ASP A 41 -2.96 20.01 -10.18
N GLY A 42 -3.01 18.68 -10.16
CA GLY A 42 -3.33 17.87 -11.34
C GLY A 42 -4.68 18.24 -11.94
N PHE A 43 -5.72 18.36 -11.11
CA PHE A 43 -7.06 18.76 -11.56
C PHE A 43 -7.05 20.13 -12.24
N PHE A 44 -6.43 21.15 -11.62
CA PHE A 44 -6.34 22.48 -12.23
C PHE A 44 -5.55 22.48 -13.54
N LEU A 45 -4.47 21.70 -13.63
CA LEU A 45 -3.65 21.61 -14.83
C LEU A 45 -4.41 21.01 -16.01
N THR A 46 -5.31 20.03 -15.80
CA THR A 46 -6.03 19.38 -16.91
C THR A 46 -6.84 20.36 -17.77
N SER A 47 -7.27 21.49 -17.21
CA SER A 47 -7.99 22.54 -17.94
C SER A 47 -7.10 23.55 -18.68
N LYS A 48 -5.78 23.51 -18.46
CA LYS A 48 -4.83 24.58 -18.89
C LYS A 48 -3.67 24.09 -19.75
N ILE A 49 -3.57 22.80 -20.03
CA ILE A 49 -2.47 22.22 -20.80
C ILE A 49 -2.97 21.43 -22.02
N PRO A 50 -2.18 21.35 -23.10
CA PRO A 50 -2.37 20.32 -24.10
C PRO A 50 -2.05 18.95 -23.49
N PHE A 51 -2.70 17.90 -23.99
CA PHE A 51 -2.53 16.50 -23.55
C PHE A 51 -2.91 16.22 -22.07
N PRO A 52 -4.09 16.66 -21.59
CA PRO A 52 -4.54 16.38 -20.22
C PRO A 52 -4.70 14.89 -19.93
N GLU A 53 -4.78 14.05 -20.97
CA GLU A 53 -4.85 12.60 -20.88
C GLU A 53 -3.65 12.00 -20.15
N LEU A 54 -2.48 12.64 -20.18
CA LEU A 54 -1.31 12.18 -19.44
C LEU A 54 -1.56 12.23 -17.93
N ILE A 55 -2.08 13.36 -17.43
CA ILE A 55 -2.44 13.53 -16.02
C ILE A 55 -3.58 12.57 -15.66
N ALA A 56 -4.61 12.49 -16.51
CA ALA A 56 -5.74 11.61 -16.28
C ALA A 56 -5.33 10.13 -16.24
N ALA A 57 -4.40 9.70 -17.10
CA ALA A 57 -3.87 8.34 -17.12
C ALA A 57 -3.04 8.04 -15.87
N ALA A 58 -2.14 8.94 -15.47
CA ALA A 58 -1.35 8.79 -14.26
C ALA A 58 -2.26 8.67 -13.02
N TRP A 59 -3.27 9.54 -12.94
CA TRP A 59 -4.23 9.52 -11.85
C TRP A 59 -5.08 8.24 -11.87
N LYS A 60 -5.62 7.85 -13.03
CA LYS A 60 -6.37 6.59 -13.18
C LYS A 60 -5.56 5.38 -12.74
N ILE A 61 -4.29 5.28 -13.15
CA ILE A 61 -3.41 4.18 -12.73
C ILE A 61 -3.26 4.18 -11.21
N ASN A 62 -2.90 5.32 -10.61
CA ASN A 62 -2.69 5.45 -9.18
C ASN A 62 -3.95 5.09 -8.36
N GLU A 63 -5.11 5.58 -8.80
CA GLU A 63 -6.42 5.29 -8.20
C GLU A 63 -6.82 3.81 -8.26
N THR A 64 -6.23 3.03 -9.18
CA THR A 64 -6.53 1.60 -9.31
C THR A 64 -5.61 0.71 -8.47
N ILE A 65 -4.50 1.24 -7.93
CA ILE A 65 -3.54 0.47 -7.14
C ILE A 65 -4.17 -0.21 -5.92
N PRO A 66 -5.08 0.43 -5.15
CA PRO A 66 -5.77 -0.25 -4.06
C PRO A 66 -6.54 -1.49 -4.52
N SER A 67 -7.30 -1.39 -5.60
CA SER A 67 -8.07 -2.53 -6.13
C SER A 67 -7.16 -3.62 -6.70
N TYR A 68 -6.08 -3.23 -7.40
CA TYR A 68 -5.05 -4.17 -7.85
C TYR A 68 -4.44 -4.96 -6.67
N LEU A 69 -4.12 -4.29 -5.56
CA LEU A 69 -3.56 -4.94 -4.39
C LEU A 69 -4.53 -5.94 -3.76
N VAL A 70 -5.83 -5.59 -3.68
CA VAL A 70 -6.87 -6.50 -3.19
C VAL A 70 -6.98 -7.75 -4.06
N GLU A 71 -7.02 -7.59 -5.39
CA GLU A 71 -7.05 -8.75 -6.31
C GLU A 71 -5.78 -9.59 -6.21
N ARG A 72 -4.62 -8.96 -6.01
CA ARG A 72 -3.38 -9.69 -5.79
C ARG A 72 -3.42 -10.51 -4.50
N VAL A 73 -3.89 -9.94 -3.39
CA VAL A 73 -4.10 -10.69 -2.14
C VAL A 73 -5.06 -11.87 -2.34
N LYS A 74 -6.15 -11.66 -3.10
CA LYS A 74 -7.13 -12.72 -3.41
C LYS A 74 -6.53 -13.91 -4.16
N SER A 75 -5.47 -13.69 -4.94
CA SER A 75 -4.75 -14.80 -5.60
C SER A 75 -3.98 -15.71 -4.63
N PHE A 76 -3.69 -15.26 -3.40
CA PHE A 76 -3.05 -16.06 -2.36
C PHE A 76 -4.05 -16.66 -1.37
N THR A 77 -5.17 -15.97 -1.12
CA THR A 77 -6.17 -16.41 -0.14
C THR A 77 -7.53 -15.75 -0.36
N PRO A 78 -8.66 -16.46 -0.19
CA PRO A 78 -9.98 -15.83 -0.21
C PRO A 78 -10.10 -14.85 0.96
N ILE A 79 -10.72 -13.70 0.74
CA ILE A 79 -10.78 -12.62 1.77
C ILE A 79 -12.15 -12.44 2.43
N LYS A 80 -13.21 -13.03 1.87
CA LYS A 80 -14.57 -12.93 2.43
C LYS A 80 -14.62 -13.50 3.86
N GLY A 81 -15.08 -12.69 4.80
CA GLY A 81 -15.21 -13.05 6.22
C GLY A 81 -13.88 -13.11 7.00
N LYS A 82 -12.73 -12.94 6.34
CA LYS A 82 -11.41 -12.98 6.95
C LYS A 82 -11.06 -11.69 7.68
N LYS A 83 -10.20 -11.79 8.70
CA LYS A 83 -9.65 -10.62 9.41
C LYS A 83 -8.50 -10.03 8.58
N ILE A 84 -8.62 -8.76 8.20
CA ILE A 84 -7.60 -8.03 7.46
C ILE A 84 -7.15 -6.83 8.29
N ALA A 85 -5.88 -6.82 8.67
CA ALA A 85 -5.22 -5.70 9.32
C ALA A 85 -4.68 -4.74 8.25
N VAL A 86 -5.13 -3.49 8.26
CA VAL A 86 -4.61 -2.43 7.40
C VAL A 86 -3.84 -1.44 8.26
N LEU A 87 -2.54 -1.32 8.02
CA LEU A 87 -1.64 -0.45 8.75
C LEU A 87 -1.36 0.83 7.95
N GLY A 88 -1.88 1.96 8.40
CA GLY A 88 -1.77 3.27 7.79
C GLY A 88 -3.10 3.80 7.23
N LEU A 89 -3.47 4.99 7.66
CA LEU A 89 -4.59 5.81 7.19
C LEU A 89 -4.10 7.11 6.55
N SER A 90 -3.01 7.67 7.04
CA SER A 90 -2.36 8.84 6.48
C SER A 90 -1.88 8.58 5.05
N PHE A 91 -1.83 9.64 4.23
CA PHE A 91 -1.31 9.52 2.86
C PHE A 91 0.22 9.54 2.81
N LYS A 92 0.86 10.04 3.87
CA LYS A 92 2.31 10.24 4.00
C LYS A 92 2.79 9.61 5.29
N SER A 93 3.92 8.91 5.21
CA SER A 93 4.62 8.39 6.39
C SER A 93 4.85 9.47 7.46
N ASP A 94 4.68 9.05 8.70
CA ASP A 94 4.92 9.83 9.91
C ASP A 94 4.13 11.15 9.97
N SER A 95 2.87 11.12 9.51
CA SER A 95 1.95 12.26 9.49
C SER A 95 0.54 11.80 9.85
N ASP A 96 -0.26 12.71 10.40
CA ASP A 96 -1.69 12.54 10.67
C ASP A 96 -2.60 12.96 9.49
N ASP A 97 -2.01 13.40 8.37
CA ASP A 97 -2.77 13.90 7.24
C ASP A 97 -3.39 12.77 6.41
N THR A 98 -4.72 12.67 6.49
CA THR A 98 -5.54 11.64 5.84
C THR A 98 -6.16 12.10 4.53
N ARG A 99 -5.97 13.36 4.14
CA ARG A 99 -6.62 13.94 2.96
C ARG A 99 -6.14 13.25 1.70
N GLU A 100 -7.10 12.85 0.85
CA GLU A 100 -6.85 12.12 -0.40
C GLU A 100 -6.01 10.84 -0.21
N SER A 101 -6.03 10.22 0.98
CA SER A 101 -5.31 8.96 1.21
C SER A 101 -5.99 7.79 0.49
N LEU A 102 -5.19 7.03 -0.26
CA LEU A 102 -5.66 5.81 -0.93
C LEU A 102 -6.00 4.67 0.03
N SER A 103 -5.57 4.75 1.31
CA SER A 103 -5.93 3.76 2.34
C SER A 103 -7.43 3.65 2.52
N PHE A 104 -8.18 4.75 2.44
CA PHE A 104 -9.65 4.71 2.56
C PHE A 104 -10.29 3.97 1.38
N LYS A 105 -9.75 4.12 0.18
CA LYS A 105 -10.21 3.39 -1.01
C LYS A 105 -9.89 1.90 -0.90
N LEU A 106 -8.71 1.55 -0.39
CA LEU A 106 -8.34 0.17 -0.06
C LEU A 106 -9.35 -0.44 0.93
N ILE A 107 -9.60 0.23 2.05
CA ILE A 107 -10.55 -0.22 3.09
C ILE A 107 -11.96 -0.40 2.51
N LYS A 108 -12.44 0.56 1.71
CA LYS A 108 -13.75 0.47 1.06
C LYS A 108 -13.83 -0.73 0.10
N THR A 109 -12.76 -1.01 -0.64
CA THR A 109 -12.68 -2.16 -1.55
C THR A 109 -12.71 -3.48 -0.78
N LEU A 110 -11.92 -3.61 0.28
CA LEU A 110 -11.92 -4.79 1.14
C LEU A 110 -13.28 -5.04 1.80
N LYS A 111 -13.94 -3.98 2.30
CA LYS A 111 -15.29 -4.09 2.88
C LYS A 111 -16.33 -4.53 1.83
N ARG A 112 -16.22 -4.08 0.58
CA ARG A 112 -17.09 -4.51 -0.53
C ARG A 112 -16.96 -6.02 -0.80
N GLU A 113 -15.75 -6.56 -0.65
CA GLU A 113 -15.46 -8.00 -0.72
C GLU A 113 -15.89 -8.77 0.54
N ARG A 114 -16.59 -8.11 1.48
CA ARG A 114 -17.08 -8.66 2.75
C ARG A 114 -15.96 -9.15 3.68
N ALA A 115 -14.78 -8.56 3.61
CA ALA A 115 -13.73 -8.78 4.59
C ALA A 115 -14.01 -8.06 5.91
N LYS A 116 -13.50 -8.58 7.03
CA LYS A 116 -13.52 -7.92 8.34
C LYS A 116 -12.25 -7.07 8.48
N VAL A 117 -12.37 -5.78 8.20
CA VAL A 117 -11.22 -4.85 8.14
C VAL A 117 -11.01 -4.16 9.48
N PHE A 118 -9.80 -4.28 10.01
CA PHE A 118 -9.32 -3.61 11.22
C PHE A 118 -8.16 -2.70 10.83
N VAL A 119 -8.10 -1.51 11.43
CA VAL A 119 -7.20 -0.44 10.97
C VAL A 119 -6.39 0.10 12.14
N HIS A 120 -5.12 0.37 11.88
CA HIS A 120 -4.26 1.09 12.81
C HIS A 120 -3.38 2.06 12.02
N ASP A 121 -3.20 3.26 12.55
CA ASP A 121 -2.27 4.29 12.11
C ASP A 121 -1.60 4.89 13.36
N THR A 122 -0.30 5.12 13.29
CA THR A 122 0.48 5.60 14.46
C THR A 122 0.17 7.07 14.80
N TYR A 123 -0.24 7.87 13.81
CA TYR A 123 -0.35 9.33 13.91
C TYR A 123 -1.79 9.82 13.79
N VAL A 124 -2.66 9.04 13.15
CA VAL A 124 -4.10 9.31 13.11
C VAL A 124 -4.74 8.68 14.34
N LYS A 125 -5.70 9.37 14.97
CA LYS A 125 -6.42 8.83 16.13
C LYS A 125 -7.11 7.51 15.77
N ASN A 126 -6.78 6.45 16.50
CA ASN A 126 -7.42 5.13 16.41
C ASN A 126 -7.85 4.66 17.79
N ASP A 127 -8.94 3.89 17.84
CA ASP A 127 -9.47 3.35 19.10
C ASP A 127 -8.84 1.99 19.45
N GLU A 128 -8.22 1.30 18.49
CA GLU A 128 -7.59 -0.02 18.67
C GLU A 128 -6.06 0.08 18.67
N SER A 129 -5.40 -0.72 19.52
CA SER A 129 -3.94 -0.84 19.51
C SER A 129 -3.42 -1.63 18.32
N LEU A 130 -2.16 -1.38 17.94
CA LEU A 130 -1.46 -2.12 16.88
C LEU A 130 -1.52 -3.64 17.10
N GLU A 131 -1.26 -4.09 18.33
CA GLU A 131 -1.33 -5.51 18.70
C GLU A 131 -2.72 -6.08 18.45
N SER A 132 -3.79 -5.39 18.86
CA SER A 132 -5.17 -5.86 18.70
C SER A 132 -5.56 -6.01 17.23
N VAL A 133 -5.16 -5.03 16.40
CA VAL A 133 -5.46 -5.01 14.96
C VAL A 133 -4.76 -6.17 14.24
N VAL A 134 -3.48 -6.41 14.55
CA VAL A 134 -2.67 -7.44 13.89
C VAL A 134 -2.96 -8.85 14.40
N LYS A 135 -3.33 -9.00 15.68
CA LYS A 135 -3.53 -10.31 16.31
C LYS A 135 -4.50 -11.17 15.52
N ASP A 136 -4.08 -12.40 15.20
CA ASP A 136 -4.87 -13.40 14.44
C ASP A 136 -5.34 -12.91 13.05
N ALA A 137 -4.71 -11.88 12.47
CA ALA A 137 -5.03 -11.43 11.12
C ALA A 137 -4.67 -12.50 10.09
N ASP A 138 -5.59 -12.75 9.14
CA ASP A 138 -5.35 -13.62 7.99
C ASP A 138 -4.59 -12.89 6.86
N VAL A 139 -4.73 -11.56 6.81
CA VAL A 139 -4.04 -10.67 5.86
C VAL A 139 -3.54 -9.44 6.60
N LEU A 140 -2.30 -9.04 6.33
CA LEU A 140 -1.69 -7.80 6.78
C LEU A 140 -1.36 -6.92 5.58
N ILE A 141 -1.83 -5.67 5.56
CA ILE A 141 -1.55 -4.72 4.48
C ILE A 141 -0.86 -3.48 5.04
N ILE A 142 0.31 -3.14 4.51
CA ILE A 142 1.01 -1.89 4.82
C ILE A 142 0.54 -0.82 3.83
N ALA A 143 -0.35 0.04 4.29
CA ALA A 143 -0.94 1.11 3.50
C ALA A 143 -0.16 2.44 3.65
N ALA A 144 0.44 2.70 4.80
CA ALA A 144 1.41 3.78 5.01
C ALA A 144 2.69 3.26 5.67
N ALA A 145 3.86 3.68 5.16
CA ALA A 145 5.16 3.24 5.65
C ALA A 145 5.63 4.07 6.85
N HIS A 146 4.89 4.04 7.96
CA HIS A 146 5.33 4.67 9.21
C HIS A 146 6.60 4.00 9.74
N LYS A 147 7.50 4.80 10.32
CA LYS A 147 8.77 4.28 10.88
C LYS A 147 8.53 3.25 11.96
N GLU A 148 7.51 3.42 12.79
CA GLU A 148 7.15 2.47 13.85
C GLU A 148 6.99 1.05 13.30
N TYR A 149 6.30 0.88 12.16
CA TYR A 149 6.09 -0.45 11.57
C TYR A 149 7.40 -1.09 11.11
N SER A 150 8.26 -0.30 10.44
CA SER A 150 9.58 -0.80 10.03
C SER A 150 10.49 -1.13 11.23
N GLN A 151 10.40 -0.36 12.32
CA GLN A 151 11.19 -0.57 13.54
C GLN A 151 10.75 -1.81 14.32
N LYS A 152 9.45 -2.07 14.41
CA LYS A 152 8.91 -3.32 14.97
C LYS A 152 9.36 -4.54 14.15
N GLY A 153 9.40 -4.37 12.83
CA GLY A 153 9.97 -5.34 11.90
C GLY A 153 9.11 -6.58 11.68
N TYR A 154 9.50 -7.38 10.69
CA TYR A 154 8.74 -8.53 10.20
C TYR A 154 8.41 -9.57 11.30
N GLU A 155 9.37 -9.89 12.17
CA GLU A 155 9.20 -10.91 13.21
C GLU A 155 8.18 -10.52 14.30
N TYR A 156 8.02 -9.22 14.58
CA TYR A 156 6.98 -8.77 15.50
C TYR A 156 5.59 -9.07 14.95
N PHE A 157 5.33 -8.72 13.69
CA PHE A 157 4.03 -8.98 13.06
C PHE A 157 3.78 -10.47 12.85
N ARG A 158 4.83 -11.24 12.52
CA ARG A 158 4.76 -12.71 12.38
C ARG A 158 4.30 -13.41 13.64
N LYS A 159 4.73 -12.95 14.83
CA LYS A 159 4.34 -13.54 16.11
C LYS A 159 2.89 -13.25 16.50
N LEU A 160 2.31 -12.17 15.98
CA LEU A 160 0.95 -11.73 16.30
C LEU A 160 -0.08 -12.21 15.28
N ALA A 161 0.26 -12.19 14.00
CA ALA A 161 -0.62 -12.59 12.93
C ALA A 161 -0.83 -14.11 12.91
N LYS A 162 -1.86 -14.55 12.18
CA LYS A 162 -2.15 -15.97 12.04
C LYS A 162 -1.05 -16.68 11.24
N LYS A 163 -0.86 -17.98 11.49
CA LYS A 163 -0.02 -18.83 10.65
C LYS A 163 -0.47 -18.72 9.18
N ASP A 164 0.48 -18.60 8.27
CA ASP A 164 0.27 -18.39 6.83
C ASP A 164 -0.45 -17.07 6.46
N CYS A 165 -0.39 -16.05 7.33
CA CYS A 165 -0.88 -14.70 7.04
C CYS A 165 -0.34 -14.19 5.69
N VAL A 166 -1.21 -13.67 4.83
CA VAL A 166 -0.78 -13.03 3.57
C VAL A 166 -0.41 -11.58 3.86
N VAL A 167 0.81 -11.19 3.50
CA VAL A 167 1.28 -9.81 3.66
C VAL A 167 1.24 -9.12 2.31
N ALA A 168 0.68 -7.91 2.28
CA ALA A 168 0.77 -6.99 1.17
C ALA A 168 1.58 -5.75 1.61
N ASP A 169 2.83 -5.67 1.17
CA ASP A 169 3.78 -4.61 1.50
C ASP A 169 4.30 -3.95 0.22
N VAL A 170 3.53 -2.98 -0.28
CA VAL A 170 3.89 -2.21 -1.50
C VAL A 170 5.08 -1.28 -1.28
N TRP A 171 5.39 -0.98 -0.01
CA TRP A 171 6.47 -0.09 0.38
C TRP A 171 7.80 -0.84 0.61
N ASN A 172 7.75 -2.17 0.68
CA ASN A 172 8.85 -3.08 1.00
C ASN A 172 9.55 -2.72 2.32
N ILE A 173 8.78 -2.34 3.35
CA ILE A 173 9.33 -2.03 4.67
C ILE A 173 9.96 -3.27 5.33
N PHE A 174 9.53 -4.47 4.94
CA PHE A 174 10.08 -5.73 5.45
C PHE A 174 11.20 -6.32 4.58
N GLY A 175 11.57 -5.67 3.47
CA GLY A 175 12.69 -6.09 2.63
C GLY A 175 12.52 -7.46 1.98
N LYS A 176 11.29 -7.91 1.74
CA LYS A 176 11.00 -9.24 1.14
C LYS A 176 11.08 -9.25 -0.38
N SER A 177 11.26 -8.08 -1.01
CA SER A 177 11.40 -7.98 -2.47
C SER A 177 10.21 -8.57 -3.24
N SER A 178 9.03 -8.51 -2.63
CA SER A 178 7.76 -8.95 -3.21
C SER A 178 6.64 -8.08 -2.67
N ILE A 179 5.65 -7.77 -3.50
CA ILE A 179 4.52 -6.92 -3.12
C ILE A 179 3.54 -7.71 -2.24
N VAL A 180 3.28 -8.97 -2.58
CA VAL A 180 2.40 -9.86 -1.83
C VAL A 180 3.06 -11.21 -1.64
N TYR A 181 3.09 -11.71 -0.41
CA TYR A 181 3.72 -12.97 -0.06
C TYR A 181 3.07 -13.59 1.18
N LYS A 182 3.34 -14.88 1.43
CA LYS A 182 2.93 -15.54 2.67
C LYS A 182 3.97 -15.34 3.75
N MET A 183 3.50 -15.03 4.94
CA MET A 183 4.30 -14.91 6.14
C MET A 183 4.71 -16.30 6.60
N GLN A 184 5.97 -16.66 6.36
CA GLN A 184 6.62 -17.88 6.85
C GLN A 184 7.23 -17.62 8.22
#